data_AF-Q8D4X5-F1
#
_entry.id   AF-Q8D4X5-F1
#
_cell.length_a   1.000
_cell.length_b   1.000
_cell.length_c   1.000
_cell.angle_alpha   90.00
_cell.angle_beta   90.00
_cell.angle_gamma   90.00
#
_symmetry.space_group_name_H-M   'P 1'
#
loop_
_entity.id
_entity.type
_entity.pdbx_description
1 polymer ?
#
loop_
_entity_poly.entity_id
_entity_poly.type
_entity_poly.pdbx_seq_one_letter_code
_entity_poly.pdbx_strand_id
1 'polypeptide(L)'
;MMLDPINHHFQAHEEAYYSRFFNEQRGLHMIKVLPGGVYVSDQEELICTGLGSCVSACIWDPVKRVGGMNHFLLPFHNHFEEKHWHADELLSGASRYGSYAMEMLLNQLLSLGARRERLRMKLFGGAQMMGFHSMIGEKNVEFVLHYAEQEGLEVVAYDLGGLEPRKIMFDPLTGKAWLKRIPFAEINHLRREEERYAHTLEKQTDNDSEVELF
;
A
#
# COMPACT_ATOMS: atom_id res chain seq x y z
N MET A 1 -25.01 -12.29 -27.89
CA MET A 1 -23.72 -11.62 -27.63
C MET A 1 -23.12 -12.32 -26.42
N MET A 2 -22.28 -13.33 -26.64
CA MET A 2 -21.58 -14.00 -25.53
C MET A 2 -20.49 -13.05 -25.05
N LEU A 3 -20.55 -12.65 -23.78
CA LEU A 3 -19.52 -11.86 -23.12
C LEU A 3 -18.33 -12.78 -22.81
N ASP A 4 -17.12 -12.31 -23.14
CA ASP A 4 -15.87 -13.05 -22.94
C ASP A 4 -15.61 -13.25 -21.43
N PRO A 5 -15.57 -14.50 -20.92
CA PRO A 5 -15.41 -14.77 -19.48
C PRO A 5 -14.10 -14.25 -18.90
N ILE A 6 -13.06 -14.13 -19.74
CA ILE A 6 -11.72 -13.69 -19.33
C ILE A 6 -11.76 -12.24 -18.83
N ASN A 7 -12.49 -11.36 -19.51
CA ASN A 7 -12.53 -9.93 -19.16
C ASN A 7 -13.28 -9.69 -17.84
N HIS A 8 -14.32 -10.50 -17.57
CA HIS A 8 -15.07 -10.41 -16.32
C HIS A 8 -14.27 -10.93 -15.11
N HIS A 9 -13.37 -11.90 -15.33
CA HIS A 9 -12.48 -12.39 -14.28
C HIS A 9 -11.38 -11.37 -13.95
N PHE A 10 -10.80 -10.71 -14.97
CA PHE A 10 -9.84 -9.62 -14.75
C PHE A 10 -10.48 -8.44 -14.00
N GLN A 11 -11.67 -7.98 -14.39
CA GLN A 11 -12.37 -6.90 -13.67
C GLN A 11 -12.68 -7.26 -12.20
N ALA A 12 -13.10 -8.50 -11.93
CA ALA A 12 -13.38 -8.94 -10.56
C ALA A 12 -12.11 -8.94 -9.68
N HIS A 13 -10.94 -9.25 -10.25
CA HIS A 13 -9.66 -9.17 -9.55
C HIS A 13 -9.22 -7.71 -9.31
N GLU A 14 -9.48 -6.81 -10.26
CA GLU A 14 -9.20 -5.38 -10.11
C GLU A 14 -10.05 -4.75 -8.98
N GLU A 15 -11.35 -5.05 -8.94
CA GLU A 15 -12.29 -4.49 -7.97
C GLU A 15 -11.96 -4.84 -6.50
N ALA A 16 -11.31 -5.98 -6.26
CA ALA A 16 -10.91 -6.40 -4.92
C ALA A 16 -9.86 -5.48 -4.29
N TYR A 17 -9.04 -4.84 -5.12
CA TYR A 17 -7.85 -4.11 -4.69
C TYR A 17 -7.91 -2.61 -5.00
N TYR A 18 -8.76 -2.20 -5.94
CA TYR A 18 -9.07 -0.81 -6.16
C TYR A 18 -10.44 -0.60 -6.79
N SER A 19 -10.99 0.59 -6.63
CA SER A 19 -12.25 1.00 -7.28
C SER A 19 -12.10 2.34 -7.97
N ARG A 20 -12.65 2.46 -9.18
CA ARG A 20 -12.63 3.69 -9.97
C ARG A 20 -13.99 4.38 -9.90
N PHE A 21 -13.98 5.67 -9.62
CA PHE A 21 -15.20 6.50 -9.59
C PHE A 21 -14.92 7.90 -10.16
N PHE A 22 -15.93 8.57 -10.68
CA PHE A 22 -15.79 9.94 -11.16
C PHE A 22 -16.04 10.93 -10.02
N ASN A 23 -15.16 11.92 -9.87
CA ASN A 23 -15.32 12.98 -8.88
C ASN A 23 -15.81 14.27 -9.56
N GLU A 24 -17.10 14.57 -9.43
CA GLU A 24 -17.74 15.75 -10.03
C GLU A 24 -17.08 17.08 -9.61
N GLN A 25 -16.66 17.21 -8.35
CA GLN A 25 -16.04 18.44 -7.85
C GLN A 25 -14.66 18.70 -8.48
N ARG A 26 -13.97 17.64 -8.91
CA ARG A 26 -12.65 17.72 -9.53
C ARG A 26 -12.70 17.56 -11.06
N GLY A 27 -13.81 17.08 -11.62
CA GLY A 27 -13.98 16.85 -13.05
C GLY A 27 -13.09 15.74 -13.60
N LEU A 28 -12.69 14.76 -12.78
CA LEU A 28 -11.75 13.70 -13.16
C LEU A 28 -12.01 12.39 -12.41
N HIS A 29 -11.44 11.30 -12.91
CA HIS A 29 -11.53 9.99 -12.27
C HIS A 29 -10.63 9.90 -11.03
N MET A 30 -11.14 9.22 -10.01
CA MET A 30 -10.42 8.86 -8.80
C MET A 30 -10.38 7.35 -8.64
N ILE A 31 -9.25 6.86 -8.13
CA ILE A 31 -8.99 5.44 -7.91
C ILE A 31 -8.73 5.25 -6.42
N LYS A 32 -9.66 4.62 -5.72
CA LYS A 32 -9.45 4.23 -4.32
C LYS A 32 -8.70 2.91 -4.29
N VAL A 33 -7.45 2.92 -3.87
CA VAL A 33 -6.66 1.72 -3.56
C VAL A 33 -7.06 1.20 -2.19
N LEU A 34 -7.44 -0.06 -2.14
CA LEU A 34 -7.84 -0.79 -0.93
C LEU A 34 -6.62 -1.52 -0.35
N PRO A 35 -6.67 -2.00 0.91
CA PRO A 35 -5.60 -2.80 1.48
C PRO A 35 -5.19 -3.98 0.59
N GLY A 36 -3.88 -4.16 0.41
CA GLY A 36 -3.27 -5.13 -0.50
C GLY A 36 -3.18 -4.67 -1.96
N GLY A 37 -3.78 -3.52 -2.30
CA GLY A 37 -3.85 -3.05 -3.66
C GLY A 37 -2.60 -2.33 -4.13
N VAL A 38 -2.35 -2.47 -5.43
CA VAL A 38 -1.34 -1.73 -6.20
C VAL A 38 -2.04 -1.15 -7.42
N TYR A 39 -1.85 0.14 -7.67
CA TYR A 39 -2.36 0.79 -8.87
C TYR A 39 -1.33 1.74 -9.44
N VAL A 40 -1.13 1.66 -10.76
CA VAL A 40 -0.27 2.57 -11.53
C VAL A 40 -1.10 3.24 -12.63
N SER A 41 -0.73 4.47 -12.99
CA SER A 41 -1.39 5.21 -14.04
C SER A 41 -0.44 6.20 -14.71
N ASP A 42 -0.61 6.35 -16.02
CA ASP A 42 -0.07 7.43 -16.85
C ASP A 42 -1.20 8.33 -17.41
N GLN A 43 -2.39 8.27 -16.82
CA GLN A 43 -3.60 9.01 -17.21
C GLN A 43 -3.88 10.18 -16.26
N GLU A 44 -4.74 11.11 -16.70
CA GLU A 44 -5.18 12.25 -15.88
C GLU A 44 -6.26 11.83 -14.86
N GLU A 45 -5.80 11.22 -13.77
CA GLU A 45 -6.63 10.74 -12.66
C GLU A 45 -5.88 10.82 -11.34
N LEU A 46 -6.61 10.74 -10.23
CA LEU A 46 -6.03 10.79 -8.89
C LEU A 46 -6.18 9.45 -8.18
N ILE A 47 -5.12 9.02 -7.52
CA ILE A 47 -5.12 7.79 -6.71
C ILE A 47 -5.33 8.20 -5.25
N CYS A 48 -6.16 7.48 -4.51
CA CYS A 48 -6.42 7.77 -3.11
C CYS A 48 -6.50 6.52 -2.25
N THR A 49 -6.23 6.68 -0.96
CA THR A 49 -6.39 5.59 0.01
C THR A 49 -6.55 6.13 1.43
N GLY A 50 -7.05 5.29 2.34
CA GLY A 50 -7.11 5.57 3.77
C GLY A 50 -6.12 4.69 4.51
N LEU A 51 -5.28 5.28 5.37
CA LEU A 51 -4.21 4.59 6.09
C LEU A 51 -4.38 4.72 7.60
N GLY A 52 -4.34 3.58 8.28
CA GLY A 52 -4.19 3.46 9.73
C GLY A 52 -2.77 3.00 10.02
N SER A 53 -2.63 1.76 10.49
CA SER A 53 -1.32 1.13 10.67
C SER A 53 -0.64 0.80 9.34
N CYS A 54 -1.42 0.58 8.28
CA CYS A 54 -0.92 0.37 6.93
C CYS A 54 -0.03 1.52 6.43
N VAL A 55 0.84 1.22 5.48
CA VAL A 55 1.71 2.19 4.80
C VAL A 55 1.44 2.16 3.31
N SER A 56 1.59 3.32 2.68
CA SER A 56 1.50 3.49 1.24
C SER A 56 2.75 4.19 0.71
N ALA A 57 3.33 3.61 -0.34
CA ALA A 57 4.33 4.25 -1.17
C ALA A 57 3.65 4.85 -2.40
N CYS A 58 3.86 6.15 -2.59
CA CYS A 58 3.53 6.88 -3.82
C CYS A 58 4.82 7.06 -4.62
N ILE A 59 4.94 6.38 -5.76
CA ILE A 59 6.16 6.39 -6.58
C ILE A 59 5.81 6.92 -7.97
N TRP A 60 6.64 7.79 -8.54
CA TRP A 60 6.47 8.27 -9.91
C TRP A 60 7.79 8.59 -10.62
N ASP A 61 7.76 8.56 -11.95
CA ASP A 61 8.80 9.12 -12.81
C ASP A 61 8.31 10.49 -13.34
N PRO A 62 8.95 11.61 -12.94
CA PRO A 62 8.53 12.95 -13.31
C PRO A 62 8.71 13.27 -14.81
N VAL A 63 9.58 12.53 -15.51
CA VAL A 63 9.84 12.74 -16.95
C VAL A 63 8.89 11.90 -17.77
N LYS A 64 8.72 10.62 -17.43
CA LYS A 64 7.79 9.72 -18.12
C LYS A 64 6.33 10.06 -17.80
N ARG A 65 6.08 10.75 -16.68
CA ARG A 65 4.74 11.10 -16.17
C ARG A 65 3.89 9.86 -15.97
N VAL A 66 4.44 8.92 -15.22
CA VAL A 66 3.74 7.71 -14.77
C VAL A 66 4.01 7.56 -13.29
N GLY A 67 3.00 7.17 -12.54
CA GLY A 67 3.11 7.01 -11.10
C GLY A 67 2.06 6.05 -10.57
N GLY A 68 2.23 5.65 -9.32
CA GLY A 68 1.37 4.68 -8.69
C GLY A 68 1.41 4.76 -7.18
N MET A 69 0.50 4.00 -6.57
CA MET A 69 0.30 3.89 -5.15
C MET A 69 0.09 2.41 -4.80
N ASN A 70 0.75 1.93 -3.76
CA ASN A 70 0.35 0.69 -3.10
C ASN A 70 -0.33 0.96 -1.75
N HIS A 71 -0.94 -0.05 -1.16
CA HIS A 71 -1.42 -0.03 0.21
C HIS A 71 -1.08 -1.38 0.82
N PHE A 72 -0.05 -1.43 1.66
CA PHE A 72 0.36 -2.68 2.28
C PHE A 72 0.23 -2.65 3.80
N LEU A 73 0.04 -3.84 4.35
CA LEU A 73 0.05 -4.15 5.77
C LEU A 73 0.91 -5.42 5.91
N LEU A 74 1.89 -5.40 6.80
CA LEU A 74 2.67 -6.59 7.08
C LEU A 74 1.83 -7.58 7.91
N PRO A 75 1.82 -8.89 7.58
CA PRO A 75 1.25 -9.91 8.46
C PRO A 75 2.08 -10.05 9.74
N PHE A 76 1.43 -10.02 10.89
CA PHE A 76 2.03 -10.32 12.17
C PHE A 76 1.23 -11.43 12.84
N HIS A 77 1.85 -12.59 13.06
CA HIS A 77 1.10 -13.77 13.52
C HIS A 77 0.77 -13.70 15.01
N ASN A 78 1.64 -13.09 15.81
CA ASN A 78 1.54 -13.16 17.27
C ASN A 78 2.21 -11.97 17.98
N HIS A 79 1.73 -11.66 19.20
CA HIS A 79 2.35 -10.69 20.12
C HIS A 79 3.85 -10.95 20.40
N PHE A 80 4.35 -12.17 20.15
CA PHE A 80 5.77 -12.49 20.26
C PHE A 80 6.59 -11.94 19.10
N GLU A 81 6.12 -12.08 17.85
CA GLU A 81 6.73 -11.42 16.69
C GLU A 81 6.59 -9.91 16.83
N GLU A 82 5.47 -9.40 17.37
CA GLU A 82 5.33 -7.98 17.74
C GLU A 82 6.51 -7.48 18.59
N LYS A 83 6.92 -8.24 19.61
CA LYS A 83 7.97 -7.84 20.56
C LYS A 83 9.40 -8.16 20.11
N HIS A 84 9.60 -9.27 19.41
CA HIS A 84 10.92 -9.68 18.91
C HIS A 84 10.95 -9.38 17.43
N TRP A 85 11.29 -8.14 17.09
CA TRP A 85 11.73 -7.78 15.74
C TRP A 85 13.23 -7.61 15.78
N HIS A 86 13.93 -8.56 15.17
CA HIS A 86 15.35 -8.42 14.87
C HIS A 86 15.51 -8.16 13.38
N ALA A 87 16.41 -7.25 13.01
CA ALA A 87 16.74 -6.97 11.61
C ALA A 87 17.17 -8.26 10.87
N ASP A 88 17.80 -9.23 11.55
CA ASP A 88 18.18 -10.51 10.92
C ASP A 88 16.96 -11.42 10.61
N GLU A 89 15.80 -11.18 11.22
CA GLU A 89 14.51 -11.79 10.85
C GLU A 89 13.83 -11.07 9.66
N LEU A 90 14.56 -10.24 8.91
CA LEU A 90 14.15 -9.71 7.60
C LEU A 90 13.80 -10.82 6.58
N LEU A 91 14.05 -12.09 6.88
CA LEU A 91 13.55 -13.26 6.14
C LEU A 91 12.15 -13.73 6.57
N SER A 92 11.53 -13.07 7.55
CA SER A 92 10.18 -13.36 8.04
C SER A 92 9.12 -13.23 6.95
N GLY A 93 7.99 -13.93 7.14
CA GLY A 93 6.83 -13.84 6.25
C GLY A 93 6.46 -12.37 5.97
N ALA A 94 6.41 -11.54 7.02
CA ALA A 94 6.16 -10.10 6.92
C ALA A 94 6.99 -9.40 5.84
N SER A 95 8.32 -9.50 5.94
CA SER A 95 9.24 -8.85 5.00
C SER A 95 9.02 -9.31 3.55
N ARG A 96 8.70 -10.59 3.33
CA ARG A 96 8.36 -11.11 1.99
C ARG A 96 7.09 -10.46 1.44
N TYR A 97 6.05 -10.32 2.26
CA TYR A 97 4.80 -9.66 1.86
C TYR A 97 5.01 -8.17 1.55
N GLY A 98 5.72 -7.44 2.42
CA GLY A 98 6.05 -6.04 2.19
C GLY A 98 6.88 -5.84 0.93
N SER A 99 7.90 -6.69 0.74
CA SER A 99 8.79 -6.63 -0.43
C SER A 99 8.02 -6.94 -1.70
N TYR A 100 7.15 -7.95 -1.68
CA TYR A 100 6.27 -8.27 -2.80
C TYR A 100 5.38 -7.08 -3.19
N ALA A 101 4.74 -6.41 -2.22
CA ALA A 101 3.90 -5.25 -2.49
C ALA A 101 4.67 -4.05 -3.09
N MET A 102 5.93 -3.85 -2.69
CA MET A 102 6.80 -2.81 -3.25
C MET A 102 7.31 -3.19 -4.64
N GLU A 103 7.74 -4.44 -4.83
CA GLU A 103 8.19 -4.97 -6.12
C GLU A 103 7.08 -4.95 -7.16
N MET A 104 5.85 -5.30 -6.80
CA MET A 104 4.70 -5.19 -7.71
C MET A 104 4.53 -3.76 -8.23
N LEU A 105 4.62 -2.76 -7.34
CA LEU A 105 4.50 -1.36 -7.72
C LEU A 105 5.64 -0.92 -8.64
N LEU A 106 6.88 -1.25 -8.29
CA LEU A 106 8.06 -0.91 -9.10
C LEU A 106 7.98 -1.55 -10.48
N ASN A 107 7.69 -2.85 -10.55
CA ASN A 107 7.63 -3.58 -11.82
C ASN A 107 6.53 -3.04 -12.74
N GLN A 108 5.37 -2.66 -12.20
CA GLN A 108 4.31 -2.03 -12.98
C GLN A 108 4.70 -0.63 -13.49
N LEU A 109 5.44 0.16 -12.72
CA LEU A 109 5.96 1.45 -13.19
C LEU A 109 6.98 1.26 -14.31
N LEU A 110 7.91 0.33 -14.13
CA LEU A 110 8.96 0.03 -15.11
C LEU A 110 8.37 -0.54 -16.41
N SER A 111 7.31 -1.37 -16.33
CA SER A 111 6.63 -1.90 -17.52
C SER A 111 5.92 -0.81 -18.34
N LEU A 112 5.50 0.29 -17.70
CA LEU A 112 5.00 1.50 -18.36
C LEU A 112 6.11 2.45 -18.85
N GLY A 113 7.38 2.04 -18.73
CA GLY A 113 8.54 2.77 -19.25
C GLY A 113 9.08 3.84 -18.30
N ALA A 114 8.71 3.80 -17.01
CA ALA A 114 9.42 4.56 -15.99
C ALA A 114 10.88 4.12 -15.94
N ARG A 115 11.78 5.04 -15.58
CA ARG A 115 13.19 4.71 -15.37
C ARG A 115 13.53 4.72 -13.90
N ARG A 116 14.21 3.66 -13.43
CA ARG A 116 14.52 3.45 -12.02
C ARG A 116 15.28 4.63 -11.40
N GLU A 117 16.24 5.20 -12.11
CA GLU A 117 17.03 6.35 -11.68
C GLU A 117 16.23 7.67 -11.57
N ARG A 118 15.04 7.72 -12.18
CA ARG A 118 14.13 8.88 -12.17
C ARG A 118 13.02 8.74 -11.16
N LEU A 119 12.80 7.54 -10.61
CA LEU A 119 11.74 7.32 -9.65
C LEU A 119 11.95 8.24 -8.44
N ARG A 120 10.85 8.81 -7.98
CA ARG A 120 10.75 9.58 -6.73
C ARG A 120 9.66 8.95 -5.89
N MET A 121 9.88 8.92 -4.58
CA MET A 121 8.99 8.25 -3.65
C MET A 121 8.50 9.22 -2.58
N LYS A 122 7.23 9.06 -2.20
CA LYS A 122 6.66 9.62 -0.98
C LYS A 122 5.99 8.54 -0.15
N LEU A 123 6.15 8.60 1.17
CA LEU A 123 5.69 7.57 2.09
C LEU A 123 4.67 8.14 3.08
N PHE A 124 3.57 7.42 3.29
CA PHE A 124 2.50 7.85 4.19
C PHE A 124 1.96 6.68 5.01
N GLY A 125 1.40 6.97 6.19
CA GLY A 125 0.70 5.97 7.01
C GLY A 125 1.49 5.54 8.24
N GLY A 126 1.32 4.29 8.68
CA GLY A 126 2.04 3.77 9.84
C GLY A 126 1.54 4.33 11.18
N ALA A 127 0.30 4.79 11.27
CA ALA A 127 -0.26 5.30 12.52
C ALA A 127 -0.49 4.16 13.53
N GLN A 128 -0.20 4.43 14.79
CA GLN A 128 -0.50 3.51 15.89
C GLN A 128 -1.95 3.68 16.32
N MET A 129 -2.80 2.75 15.89
CA MET A 129 -4.22 2.72 16.21
C MET A 129 -4.43 2.06 17.58
N MET A 130 -5.10 2.74 18.50
CA MET A 130 -5.40 2.22 19.84
C MET A 130 -6.13 0.87 19.77
N GLY A 131 -5.59 -0.15 20.43
CA GLY A 131 -6.31 -1.37 20.80
C GLY A 131 -6.11 -2.62 19.95
N PHE A 132 -5.48 -2.56 18.76
CA PHE A 132 -5.23 -3.79 17.97
C PHE A 132 -3.82 -4.34 18.19
N HIS A 133 -2.75 -3.62 17.83
CA HIS A 133 -1.38 -4.12 18.00
C HIS A 133 -0.42 -2.93 18.02
N SER A 134 0.13 -2.60 19.18
CA SER A 134 0.75 -1.28 19.45
C SER A 134 2.01 -0.98 18.65
N MET A 135 2.50 -1.92 17.84
CA MET A 135 3.75 -1.79 17.08
C MET A 135 3.60 -2.06 15.57
N ILE A 136 2.42 -2.41 15.05
CA ILE A 136 2.28 -2.71 13.61
C ILE A 136 2.63 -1.49 12.76
N GLY A 137 2.16 -0.31 13.13
CA GLY A 137 2.45 0.92 12.39
C GLY A 137 3.96 1.21 12.32
N GLU A 138 4.65 1.11 13.44
CA GLU A 138 6.10 1.29 13.57
C GLU A 138 6.88 0.30 12.72
N LYS A 139 6.46 -0.96 12.67
CA LYS A 139 7.11 -1.99 11.84
C LYS A 139 6.88 -1.80 10.36
N ASN A 140 5.67 -1.40 9.96
CA ASN A 140 5.41 -1.03 8.56
C ASN A 140 6.30 0.15 8.13
N VAL A 141 6.52 1.11 9.05
CA VAL A 141 7.39 2.28 8.84
C VAL A 141 8.86 1.85 8.74
N GLU A 142 9.33 1.04 9.68
CA GLU A 142 10.70 0.50 9.70
C GLU A 142 10.98 -0.27 8.40
N PHE A 143 10.08 -1.18 8.04
CA PHE A 143 10.19 -1.97 6.81
C PHE A 143 10.30 -1.09 5.57
N VAL A 144 9.40 -0.11 5.37
CA VAL A 144 9.40 0.67 4.12
C VAL A 144 10.61 1.58 4.01
N LEU A 145 11.09 2.12 5.14
CA LEU A 145 12.29 2.97 5.16
C LEU A 145 13.53 2.15 4.85
N HIS A 146 13.65 0.96 5.47
CA HIS A 146 14.73 0.04 5.18
C HIS A 146 14.71 -0.44 3.72
N TYR A 147 13.53 -0.84 3.21
CA TYR A 147 13.38 -1.25 1.82
C TYR A 147 13.79 -0.12 0.85
N ALA A 148 13.36 1.12 1.10
CA ALA A 148 13.73 2.27 0.26
C ALA A 148 15.24 2.52 0.27
N GLU A 149 15.91 2.38 1.42
CA GLU A 149 17.36 2.50 1.54
C GLU A 149 18.09 1.39 0.76
N GLN A 150 17.70 0.12 0.95
CA GLN A 150 18.32 -1.02 0.26
C GLN A 150 18.16 -0.94 -1.25
N GLU A 151 16.98 -0.55 -1.74
CA GLU A 151 16.70 -0.45 -3.17
C GLU A 151 17.23 0.85 -3.82
N GLY A 152 17.82 1.75 -3.03
CA GLY A 152 18.35 3.04 -3.49
C GLY A 152 17.27 3.99 -4.01
N LEU A 153 16.07 3.94 -3.45
CA LEU A 153 14.92 4.75 -3.86
C LEU A 153 14.94 6.11 -3.16
N GLU A 154 14.85 7.20 -3.94
CA GLU A 154 14.87 8.56 -3.38
C GLU A 154 13.51 8.92 -2.74
N VAL A 155 13.45 8.89 -1.41
CA VAL A 155 12.30 9.36 -0.62
C VAL A 155 12.36 10.89 -0.50
N VAL A 156 11.52 11.60 -1.26
CA VAL A 156 11.52 13.07 -1.29
C VAL A 156 10.61 13.72 -0.25
N ALA A 157 9.66 12.97 0.31
CA ALA A 157 8.86 13.40 1.45
C ALA A 157 8.21 12.19 2.14
N TYR A 158 7.93 12.30 3.44
CA TYR A 158 7.16 11.30 4.16
C TYR A 158 6.32 11.94 5.28
N ASP A 159 5.18 11.32 5.61
CA ASP A 159 4.39 11.59 6.82
C ASP A 159 3.98 10.22 7.40
N LEU A 160 4.85 9.72 8.28
CA LEU A 160 4.83 8.34 8.81
C LEU A 160 4.64 8.36 10.33
N GLY A 161 4.14 7.26 10.90
CA GLY A 161 3.99 7.12 12.35
C GLY A 161 2.81 7.90 12.92
N GLY A 162 2.90 8.29 14.20
CA GLY A 162 1.88 9.08 14.89
C GLY A 162 0.66 8.25 15.32
N LEU A 163 -0.39 8.93 15.79
CA LEU A 163 -1.60 8.30 16.35
C LEU A 163 -2.84 8.49 15.47
N GLU A 164 -2.72 9.30 14.41
CA GLU A 164 -3.86 9.74 13.62
C GLU A 164 -3.86 9.05 12.24
N PRO A 165 -4.96 8.38 11.86
CA PRO A 165 -5.11 7.85 10.52
C PRO A 165 -5.26 8.97 9.49
N ARG A 166 -4.97 8.65 8.23
CA ARG A 166 -4.82 9.63 7.14
C ARG A 166 -5.60 9.21 5.91
N LYS A 167 -6.20 10.17 5.21
CA LYS A 167 -6.61 10.01 3.80
C LYS A 167 -5.52 10.63 2.94
N ILE A 168 -4.99 9.84 2.01
CA ILE A 168 -3.98 10.27 1.05
C ILE A 168 -4.63 10.36 -0.33
N MET A 169 -4.25 11.38 -1.07
CA MET A 169 -4.58 11.53 -2.48
C MET A 169 -3.30 11.91 -3.22
N PHE A 170 -3.10 11.34 -4.39
CA PHE A 170 -1.85 11.40 -5.15
C PHE A 170 -2.13 11.61 -6.63
N ASP A 171 -1.37 12.51 -7.23
CA ASP A 171 -1.33 12.74 -8.67
C ASP A 171 -0.12 11.98 -9.25
N PRO A 172 -0.34 10.89 -10.01
CA PRO A 172 0.73 10.05 -10.54
C PRO A 172 1.57 10.74 -11.61
N LEU A 173 1.04 11.79 -12.27
CA LEU A 173 1.75 12.48 -13.35
C LEU A 173 2.72 13.54 -12.82
N THR A 174 2.42 14.12 -11.65
CA THR A 174 3.19 15.23 -11.09
C THR A 174 3.90 14.89 -9.78
N GLY A 175 3.49 13.81 -9.12
CA GLY A 175 3.97 13.46 -7.79
C GLY A 175 3.34 14.27 -6.66
N LYS A 176 2.36 15.13 -6.95
CA LYS A 176 1.69 15.94 -5.92
C LYS A 176 0.86 15.03 -5.02
N ALA A 177 0.97 15.25 -3.72
CA ALA A 177 0.24 14.47 -2.72
C ALA A 177 -0.47 15.41 -1.74
N TRP A 178 -1.65 15.01 -1.30
CA TRP A 178 -2.43 15.69 -0.27
C TRP A 178 -2.75 14.71 0.84
N LEU A 179 -2.59 15.17 2.08
CA LEU A 179 -2.88 14.41 3.29
C LEU A 179 -3.98 15.13 4.07
N LYS A 180 -4.98 14.37 4.52
CA LYS A 180 -5.96 14.82 5.51
C LYS A 180 -5.97 13.85 6.68
N ARG A 181 -5.69 14.34 7.89
CA ARG A 181 -5.87 13.55 9.11
C ARG A 181 -7.36 13.34 9.38
N ILE A 182 -7.72 12.14 9.77
CA ILE A 182 -9.11 11.72 9.94
C ILE A 182 -9.52 11.94 11.40
N PRO A 183 -10.59 12.70 11.67
CA PRO A 183 -11.10 12.88 13.02
C PRO A 183 -11.57 11.56 13.64
N PHE A 184 -11.52 11.46 14.97
CA PHE A 184 -11.91 10.27 15.73
C PHE A 184 -13.26 9.64 15.30
N ALA A 185 -14.25 10.47 14.96
CA ALA A 185 -15.58 10.01 14.53
C ALA A 185 -15.58 9.14 13.26
N GLU A 186 -14.61 9.30 12.37
CA GLU A 186 -14.51 8.57 11.10
C GLU A 186 -13.58 7.35 11.19
N ILE A 187 -12.83 7.18 12.28
CA ILE A 187 -11.80 6.14 12.45
C ILE A 187 -12.39 4.73 12.34
N ASN A 188 -13.63 4.53 12.82
CA ASN A 188 -14.26 3.21 12.88
C ASN A 188 -14.41 2.52 11.52
N HIS A 189 -14.63 3.28 10.43
CA HIS A 189 -14.71 2.67 9.11
C HIS A 189 -13.35 2.13 8.68
N LEU A 190 -12.32 2.95 8.83
CA LEU A 190 -10.96 2.62 8.44
C LEU A 190 -10.40 1.46 9.27
N ARG A 191 -10.68 1.45 10.58
CA ARG A 191 -10.32 0.34 11.47
C ARG A 191 -10.93 -0.99 11.02
N ARG A 192 -12.20 -1.00 10.60
CA ARG A 192 -12.85 -2.23 10.11
C ARG A 192 -12.29 -2.71 8.77
N GLU A 193 -11.87 -1.79 7.90
CA GLU A 193 -11.23 -2.13 6.63
C GLU A 193 -9.86 -2.77 6.86
N GLU A 194 -9.08 -2.20 7.80
CA GLU A 194 -7.80 -2.74 8.24
C GLU A 194 -7.93 -4.11 8.92
N GLU A 195 -8.86 -4.27 9.88
CA GLU A 195 -9.11 -5.54 10.59
C GLU A 195 -9.48 -6.69 9.65
N ARG A 196 -10.33 -6.42 8.64
CA ARG A 196 -10.72 -7.43 7.66
C ARG A 196 -9.54 -7.89 6.81
N TYR A 197 -8.66 -6.95 6.45
CA TYR A 197 -7.49 -7.28 5.65
C TYR A 197 -6.43 -8.01 6.48
N ALA A 198 -6.17 -7.59 7.72
CA ALA A 198 -5.27 -8.29 8.65
C ALA A 198 -5.67 -9.76 8.81
N HIS A 199 -6.97 -10.04 9.04
CA HIS A 199 -7.51 -11.40 9.13
C HIS A 199 -7.37 -12.21 7.83
N THR A 200 -7.33 -11.53 6.68
CA THR A 200 -7.11 -12.19 5.39
C THR A 200 -5.63 -12.55 5.22
N LEU A 201 -4.72 -11.67 5.65
CA LEU A 201 -3.27 -11.91 5.62
C LEU A 201 -2.87 -13.05 6.56
N GLU A 202 -3.37 -13.07 7.80
CA GLU A 202 -3.10 -14.15 8.77
C GLU A 202 -3.45 -15.53 8.21
N LYS A 203 -4.60 -15.66 7.55
CA LYS A 203 -5.00 -16.93 6.91
C LYS A 203 -4.12 -17.33 5.73
N GLN A 204 -3.62 -16.36 4.97
CA GLN A 204 -2.74 -16.64 3.83
C GLN A 204 -1.37 -17.11 4.32
N THR A 205 -0.86 -16.47 5.36
CA THR A 205 0.44 -16.82 5.94
C THR A 205 0.43 -18.16 6.67
N ASP A 206 -0.67 -18.51 7.35
CA ASP A 206 -0.86 -19.84 7.95
C ASP A 206 -0.81 -20.94 6.87
N ASN A 207 -1.52 -20.76 5.75
CA ASN A 207 -1.54 -21.73 4.65
C ASN A 207 -0.16 -21.87 3.95
N ASP A 208 0.59 -20.78 3.80
CA ASP A 208 1.95 -20.82 3.23
C ASP A 208 2.93 -21.60 4.11
N SER A 209 2.69 -21.65 5.42
CA SER A 209 3.52 -22.39 6.37
C SER A 209 3.25 -23.90 6.40
N GLU A 210 2.04 -24.33 5.99
CA GLU A 210 1.66 -25.75 5.92
C GLU A 210 2.16 -26.46 4.66
N VAL A 211 2.76 -25.75 3.69
CA VAL A 211 3.36 -26.38 2.51
C VAL A 211 4.67 -27.06 2.91
N GLU A 212 4.55 -28.25 3.51
CA GLU A 212 5.68 -29.18 3.68
C GLU A 212 6.23 -29.54 2.30
N LEU A 213 7.49 -29.14 2.08
CA LEU A 213 8.30 -29.55 0.94
C LEU A 213 8.52 -31.07 1.03
N PHE A 214 7.81 -31.84 0.21
CA PHE A 214 8.15 -33.22 -0.11
C PHE A 214 9.19 -33.28 -1.24
#